data_AF-A0AAW9B8H2-F1
#
_entry.id   AF-A0AAW9B8H2-F1
#
_cell.length_a   1.000
_cell.length_b   1.000
_cell.length_c   1.000
_cell.angle_alpha   90.00
_cell.angle_beta   90.00
_cell.angle_gamma   90.00
#
_symmetry.space_group_name_H-M   'P 1'
#
loop_
_entity.id
_entity.type
_entity.pdbx_description
1 polymer ?
#
loop_
_entity_poly.entity_id
_entity_poly.type
_entity_poly.pdbx_seq_one_letter_code
_entity_poly.pdbx_strand_id
1 'polypeptide(L)'
;EAMNQYQVSLALDNASLHVNAEAPALAGEALEKLVQQYNAGIKLADRMSRRYPRALVHELIYTSRLTAEQCHDAAAVEAWTKQLVEQLNAKEVGASQYSYEVELHAELGLSLPKIIVRTHGVTHEHALSVDFLNSKEYGKLADLSEVLDGLLEEGAYIKRGERTLPV
;
A
#
# COMPACT_ATOMS: atom_id res chain seq x y z
N GLU A 1 15.94 -7.07 -16.58
CA GLU A 1 15.52 -7.86 -15.40
C GLU A 1 16.69 -8.42 -14.61
N ALA A 2 17.66 -9.09 -15.24
CA ALA A 2 18.86 -9.62 -14.55
C ALA A 2 19.66 -8.58 -13.75
N MET A 3 19.79 -7.35 -14.26
CA MET A 3 20.48 -6.25 -13.54
C MET A 3 19.76 -5.87 -12.24
N ASN A 4 18.43 -5.86 -12.22
CA ASN A 4 17.67 -5.51 -11.01
C ASN A 4 17.77 -6.62 -9.96
N GLN A 5 17.72 -7.89 -10.37
CA GLN A 5 17.95 -9.02 -9.47
C GLN A 5 19.36 -8.99 -8.87
N TYR A 6 20.37 -8.70 -9.70
CA TYR A 6 21.74 -8.55 -9.23
C TYR A 6 21.90 -7.38 -8.23
N GLN A 7 21.27 -6.23 -8.50
CA GLN A 7 21.28 -5.09 -7.57
C GLN A 7 20.59 -5.42 -6.24
N VAL A 8 19.48 -6.15 -6.26
CA VAL A 8 18.78 -6.61 -5.04
C VAL A 8 19.66 -7.59 -4.27
N SER A 9 20.24 -8.58 -4.93
CA SER A 9 21.16 -9.54 -4.30
C SER A 9 22.35 -8.84 -3.64
N LEU A 10 22.98 -7.88 -4.33
CA LEU A 10 24.08 -7.09 -3.80
C LEU A 10 23.65 -6.18 -2.63
N ALA A 11 22.44 -5.62 -2.69
CA ALA A 11 21.91 -4.78 -1.61
C ALA A 11 21.62 -5.60 -0.34
N LEU A 12 21.25 -6.87 -0.50
CA LEU A 12 20.90 -7.79 0.57
C LEU A 12 22.08 -8.63 1.08
N ASP A 13 23.23 -8.55 0.43
CA ASP A 13 24.43 -9.25 0.88
C ASP A 13 24.82 -8.77 2.28
N ASN A 14 24.91 -9.72 3.21
CA ASN A 14 25.13 -9.49 4.64
C ASN A 14 24.14 -8.50 5.27
N ALA A 15 22.90 -8.41 4.74
CA ALA A 15 21.82 -7.61 5.30
C ALA A 15 20.87 -8.44 6.17
N SER A 16 20.40 -7.85 7.27
CA SER A 16 19.37 -8.42 8.12
C SER A 16 18.44 -7.34 8.66
N LEU A 17 17.13 -7.57 8.56
CA LEU A 17 16.09 -6.72 9.13
C LEU A 17 15.68 -7.26 10.50
N HIS A 18 15.73 -6.42 11.51
CA HIS A 18 15.21 -6.71 12.83
C HIS A 18 13.91 -5.93 13.00
N VAL A 19 12.81 -6.66 13.15
CA VAL A 19 11.45 -6.09 13.25
C VAL A 19 11.19 -5.43 14.61
N ASN A 20 11.94 -5.85 15.64
CA ASN A 20 12.09 -5.19 16.93
C ASN A 20 13.42 -5.65 17.58
N ALA A 21 13.73 -5.19 18.78
CA ALA A 21 14.99 -5.49 19.47
C ALA A 21 15.15 -6.97 19.89
N GLU A 22 14.04 -7.68 20.12
CA GLU A 22 14.02 -9.04 20.68
C GLU A 22 13.78 -10.12 19.62
N ALA A 23 13.25 -9.74 18.46
CA ALA A 23 12.87 -10.65 17.39
C ALA A 23 14.09 -11.17 16.62
N PRO A 24 14.06 -12.45 16.19
CA PRO A 24 15.07 -12.98 15.29
C PRO A 24 15.17 -12.15 14.01
N ALA A 25 16.40 -11.99 13.51
CA ALA A 25 16.64 -11.23 12.30
C ALA A 25 16.04 -11.91 11.06
N LEU A 26 15.31 -11.15 10.24
CA LEU A 26 14.93 -11.54 8.90
C LEU A 26 16.12 -11.33 7.96
N ALA A 27 16.71 -12.42 7.47
CA ALA A 27 17.89 -12.39 6.61
C ALA A 27 17.82 -13.45 5.52
N GLY A 28 18.77 -13.42 4.58
CA GLY A 28 18.89 -14.41 3.51
C GLY A 28 17.63 -14.51 2.64
N GLU A 29 17.18 -15.73 2.37
CA GLU A 29 16.05 -16.00 1.46
C GLU A 29 14.74 -15.34 1.92
N ALA A 30 14.51 -15.25 3.24
CA ALA A 30 13.28 -14.67 3.76
C ALA A 30 13.21 -13.15 3.51
N LEU A 31 14.33 -12.44 3.74
CA LEU A 31 14.45 -11.02 3.42
C LEU A 31 14.41 -10.77 1.91
N GLU A 32 15.04 -11.64 1.13
CA GLU A 32 14.99 -11.56 -0.33
C GLU A 32 13.57 -11.70 -0.87
N LYS A 33 12.80 -12.68 -0.38
CA LYS A 33 11.38 -12.86 -0.75
C LYS A 33 10.55 -11.61 -0.42
N LEU A 34 10.73 -11.03 0.77
CA LEU A 34 10.02 -9.81 1.18
C LEU A 34 10.33 -8.65 0.22
N VAL A 35 11.61 -8.41 -0.09
CA VAL A 35 12.03 -7.33 -1.00
C VAL A 35 11.54 -7.58 -2.43
N GLN A 36 11.52 -8.83 -2.89
CA GLN A 36 10.96 -9.19 -4.19
C GLN A 36 9.45 -8.94 -4.25
N GLN A 37 8.70 -9.31 -3.21
CA GLN A 37 7.26 -9.06 -3.09
C GLN A 37 6.97 -7.56 -3.08
N TYR A 38 7.69 -6.79 -2.28
CA TYR A 38 7.58 -5.33 -2.22
C TYR A 38 7.84 -4.68 -3.59
N ASN A 39 8.96 -5.03 -4.24
CA ASN A 39 9.30 -4.51 -5.56
C ASN A 39 8.27 -4.88 -6.63
N ALA A 40 7.65 -6.05 -6.52
CA ALA A 40 6.55 -6.45 -7.41
C ALA A 40 5.29 -5.61 -7.17
N GLY A 41 4.96 -5.32 -5.90
CA GLY A 41 3.87 -4.41 -5.53
C GLY A 41 4.07 -2.99 -6.03
N ILE A 42 5.28 -2.42 -5.87
CA ILE A 42 5.62 -1.08 -6.39
C ILE A 42 5.47 -1.02 -7.91
N LYS A 43 5.99 -2.02 -8.64
CA LYS A 43 5.83 -2.09 -10.11
C LYS A 43 4.36 -2.22 -10.53
N LEU A 44 3.56 -2.93 -9.75
CA LEU A 44 2.13 -3.07 -9.98
C LEU A 44 1.41 -1.74 -9.77
N ALA A 45 1.66 -1.06 -8.66
CA ALA A 45 1.12 0.28 -8.38
C ALA A 45 1.52 1.28 -9.49
N ASP A 46 2.78 1.26 -9.94
CA ASP A 46 3.25 2.08 -11.07
C ASP A 46 2.52 1.78 -12.39
N ARG A 47 2.11 0.53 -12.62
CA ARG A 47 1.29 0.19 -13.78
C ARG A 47 -0.15 0.69 -13.62
N MET A 48 -0.73 0.54 -12.43
CA MET A 48 -2.07 1.02 -12.10
C MET A 48 -2.16 2.54 -12.13
N SER A 49 -1.03 3.26 -11.94
CA SER A 49 -0.98 4.72 -11.99
C SER A 49 -1.24 5.31 -13.39
N ARG A 50 -1.43 4.48 -14.41
CA ARG A 50 -1.92 4.89 -15.74
C ARG A 50 -3.41 5.21 -15.74
N ARG A 51 -4.16 4.67 -14.77
CA ARG A 51 -5.62 4.83 -14.64
C ARG A 51 -6.02 5.56 -13.37
N TYR A 52 -5.26 5.38 -12.31
CA TYR A 52 -5.51 5.97 -11.00
C TYR A 52 -4.38 6.93 -10.60
N PRO A 53 -4.61 7.90 -9.71
CA PRO A 53 -3.56 8.75 -9.18
C PRO A 53 -2.44 7.93 -8.56
N ARG A 54 -1.18 8.27 -8.85
CA ARG A 54 -0.01 7.56 -8.35
C ARG A 54 -0.01 7.44 -6.81
N ALA A 55 -0.28 8.55 -6.13
CA ALA A 55 -0.33 8.58 -4.66
C ALA A 55 -1.36 7.59 -4.11
N LEU A 56 -2.56 7.55 -4.71
CA LEU A 56 -3.64 6.65 -4.29
C LEU A 56 -3.21 5.18 -4.36
N VAL A 57 -2.72 4.71 -5.51
CA VAL A 57 -2.38 3.28 -5.68
C VAL A 57 -1.13 2.87 -4.91
N HIS A 58 -0.21 3.80 -4.63
CA HIS A 58 0.93 3.54 -3.74
C HIS A 58 0.49 3.47 -2.28
N GLU A 59 -0.49 4.29 -1.87
CA GLU A 59 -0.99 4.25 -0.49
C GLU A 59 -1.74 2.96 -0.18
N LEU A 60 -2.43 2.37 -1.16
CA LEU A 60 -3.09 1.06 -1.01
C LEU A 60 -2.14 -0.09 -0.61
N ILE A 61 -0.82 0.08 -0.70
CA ILE A 61 0.17 -0.89 -0.19
C ILE A 61 0.27 -0.83 1.34
N TYR A 62 -0.13 0.28 1.97
CA TYR A 62 -0.03 0.54 3.40
C TYR A 62 -1.41 0.75 4.06
N THR A 63 -2.49 0.61 3.29
CA THR A 63 -3.86 0.63 3.79
C THR A 63 -4.37 -0.80 3.91
N SER A 64 -5.12 -1.10 4.96
CA SER A 64 -5.73 -2.41 5.16
C SER A 64 -6.62 -2.81 3.97
N ARG A 65 -6.81 -4.12 3.78
CA ARG A 65 -7.71 -4.63 2.74
C ARG A 65 -9.15 -4.20 3.02
N LEU A 66 -9.82 -3.72 1.97
CA LEU A 66 -11.27 -3.60 1.89
C LEU A 66 -11.81 -4.70 0.97
N THR A 67 -12.68 -5.57 1.49
CA THR A 67 -13.32 -6.64 0.71
C THR A 67 -14.70 -6.22 0.20
N ALA A 68 -15.19 -6.93 -0.82
CA ALA A 68 -16.56 -6.71 -1.31
C ALA A 68 -17.61 -7.03 -0.24
N GLU A 69 -17.34 -7.98 0.66
CA GLU A 69 -18.23 -8.31 1.78
C GLU A 69 -18.33 -7.16 2.79
N GLN A 70 -17.20 -6.50 3.09
CA GLN A 70 -17.19 -5.31 3.95
C GLN A 70 -17.98 -4.13 3.33
N CYS A 71 -18.14 -4.11 2.01
CA CYS A 71 -18.93 -3.09 1.32
C CYS A 71 -20.44 -3.15 1.61
N HIS A 72 -20.94 -4.21 2.28
CA HIS A 72 -22.30 -4.21 2.80
C HIS A 72 -22.47 -3.34 4.07
N ASP A 73 -21.38 -3.01 4.76
CA ASP A 73 -21.40 -2.14 5.93
C ASP A 73 -20.89 -0.75 5.55
N ALA A 74 -21.83 0.19 5.34
CA ALA A 74 -21.51 1.57 5.00
C ALA A 74 -20.60 2.25 6.02
N ALA A 75 -20.72 1.93 7.31
CA ALA A 75 -19.88 2.53 8.35
C ALA A 75 -18.44 2.01 8.29
N ALA A 76 -18.26 0.72 7.98
CA ALA A 76 -16.94 0.14 7.76
C ALA A 76 -16.24 0.76 6.54
N VAL A 77 -16.98 0.93 5.44
CA VAL A 77 -16.46 1.57 4.21
C VAL A 77 -16.10 3.03 4.46
N GLU A 78 -16.95 3.77 5.18
CA GLU A 78 -16.69 5.16 5.57
C GLU A 78 -15.42 5.28 6.40
N ALA A 79 -15.26 4.45 7.43
CA ALA A 79 -14.07 4.45 8.29
C ALA A 79 -12.79 4.14 7.50
N TRP A 80 -12.86 3.12 6.63
CA TRP A 80 -11.75 2.74 5.77
C TRP A 80 -11.36 3.85 4.80
N THR A 81 -12.34 4.45 4.13
CA THR A 81 -12.12 5.50 3.12
C THR A 81 -11.55 6.77 3.76
N LYS A 82 -12.05 7.10 4.96
CA LYS A 82 -11.54 8.20 5.77
C LYS A 82 -10.07 7.98 6.13
N GLN A 83 -9.71 6.80 6.65
CA GLN A 83 -8.31 6.48 6.99
C GLN A 83 -7.39 6.66 5.78
N LEU A 84 -7.77 6.13 4.62
CA LEU A 84 -7.00 6.27 3.38
C LEU A 84 -6.78 7.74 3.00
N VAL A 85 -7.83 8.56 3.06
CA VAL A 85 -7.72 9.99 2.74
C VAL A 85 -6.87 10.75 3.76
N GLU A 86 -6.96 10.42 5.05
CA GLU A 86 -6.11 10.99 6.09
C GLU A 86 -4.62 10.66 5.82
N GLN A 87 -4.31 9.41 5.48
CA GLN A 87 -2.96 8.98 5.12
C GLN A 87 -2.43 9.72 3.87
N LEU A 88 -3.27 9.85 2.82
CA LEU A 88 -2.91 10.57 1.60
C LEU A 88 -2.60 12.04 1.87
N ASN A 89 -3.47 12.73 2.62
CA ASN A 89 -3.26 14.14 2.95
C ASN A 89 -2.05 14.34 3.88
N ALA A 90 -1.77 13.42 4.80
CA ALA A 90 -0.61 13.49 5.67
C ALA A 90 0.73 13.38 4.91
N LYS A 91 0.74 12.67 3.77
CA LYS A 91 1.91 12.48 2.91
C LYS A 91 1.96 13.45 1.72
N GLU A 92 0.94 14.27 1.53
CA GLU A 92 0.89 15.22 0.41
C GLU A 92 1.85 16.39 0.65
N VAL A 93 2.78 16.58 -0.29
CA VAL A 93 3.78 17.67 -0.27
C VAL A 93 3.50 18.71 -1.36
N GLY A 94 2.61 18.39 -2.31
CA GLY A 94 2.29 19.23 -3.45
C GLY A 94 1.06 20.11 -3.23
N ALA A 95 0.33 20.32 -4.32
CA ALA A 95 -0.88 21.15 -4.36
C ALA A 95 -2.15 20.32 -4.56
N SER A 96 -2.08 19.00 -4.29
CA SER A 96 -3.26 18.14 -4.33
C SER A 96 -3.99 18.18 -2.98
N GLN A 97 -5.29 17.96 -3.01
CA GLN A 97 -6.12 17.78 -1.83
C GLN A 97 -6.98 16.54 -2.06
N TYR A 98 -6.99 15.66 -1.06
CA TYR A 98 -7.76 14.42 -1.11
C TYR A 98 -9.00 14.57 -0.22
N SER A 99 -10.15 14.27 -0.78
CA SER A 99 -11.40 14.09 -0.05
C SER A 99 -12.07 12.80 -0.51
N TYR A 100 -13.17 12.42 0.12
CA TYR A 100 -13.89 11.21 -0.27
C TYR A 100 -15.40 11.38 -0.16
N GLU A 101 -16.09 10.47 -0.83
CA GLU A 101 -17.50 10.17 -0.66
C GLU A 101 -17.66 8.64 -0.60
N VAL A 102 -18.77 8.18 -0.02
CA VAL A 102 -19.17 6.77 -0.09
C VAL A 102 -20.47 6.69 -0.87
N GLU A 103 -20.45 5.98 -1.99
CA GLU A 103 -21.58 5.89 -2.91
C GLU A 103 -22.28 4.53 -2.78
N LEU A 104 -23.61 4.55 -2.68
CA LEU A 104 -24.41 3.34 -2.69
C LEU A 104 -24.62 2.85 -4.13
N HIS A 105 -24.07 1.68 -4.44
CA HIS A 105 -24.33 0.95 -5.68
C HIS A 105 -25.70 0.25 -5.60
N ALA A 106 -26.76 0.94 -6.01
CA ALA A 106 -28.16 0.52 -5.81
C ALA A 106 -28.49 -0.90 -6.29
N GLU A 107 -27.92 -1.35 -7.41
CA GLU A 107 -28.19 -2.69 -7.97
C GLU A 107 -27.59 -3.83 -7.14
N LEU A 108 -26.47 -3.56 -6.44
CA LEU A 108 -25.74 -4.55 -5.66
C LEU A 108 -25.95 -4.38 -4.15
N GLY A 109 -26.53 -3.26 -3.72
CA GLY A 109 -26.69 -2.92 -2.30
C GLY A 109 -25.36 -2.76 -1.57
N LEU A 110 -24.32 -2.31 -2.28
CA LEU A 110 -22.96 -2.14 -1.75
C LEU A 110 -22.62 -0.66 -1.64
N SER A 111 -21.97 -0.28 -0.55
CA SER A 111 -21.38 1.04 -0.35
C SER A 111 -19.94 1.01 -0.84
N LEU A 112 -19.58 1.90 -1.77
CA LEU A 112 -18.27 1.90 -2.43
C LEU A 112 -17.51 3.21 -2.17
N PRO A 113 -16.19 3.14 -1.91
CA PRO A 113 -15.37 4.33 -1.77
C PRO A 113 -15.27 5.12 -3.09
N LYS A 114 -15.38 6.44 -3.00
CA LYS A 114 -15.01 7.36 -4.08
C LYS A 114 -13.99 8.36 -3.58
N ILE A 115 -12.80 8.33 -4.16
CA ILE A 115 -11.71 9.25 -3.83
C ILE A 115 -11.78 10.45 -4.77
N ILE A 116 -11.85 11.63 -4.19
CA ILE A 116 -11.93 12.90 -4.91
C ILE A 116 -10.57 13.58 -4.76
N VAL A 117 -9.91 13.84 -5.89
CA VAL A 117 -8.59 14.47 -5.93
C VAL A 117 -8.72 15.82 -6.59
N ARG A 118 -8.39 16.87 -5.85
CA ARG A 118 -8.36 18.24 -6.37
C ARG A 118 -6.93 18.73 -6.49
N THR A 119 -6.46 18.98 -7.71
CA THR A 119 -5.11 19.47 -7.98
C THR A 119 -5.18 20.75 -8.80
N HIS A 120 -4.56 21.82 -8.32
CA HIS A 120 -4.59 23.15 -8.97
C HIS A 120 -6.02 23.64 -9.34
N GLY A 121 -7.00 23.31 -8.51
CA GLY A 121 -8.40 23.68 -8.70
C GLY A 121 -9.22 22.72 -9.57
N VAL A 122 -8.60 21.76 -10.25
CA VAL A 122 -9.29 20.75 -11.06
C VAL A 122 -9.57 19.50 -10.23
N THR A 123 -10.83 19.07 -10.23
CA THR A 123 -11.30 17.91 -9.47
C THR A 123 -11.42 16.68 -10.37
N HIS A 124 -10.90 15.54 -9.89
CA HIS A 124 -11.05 14.23 -10.51
C HIS A 124 -11.62 13.27 -9.47
N GLU A 125 -12.53 12.40 -9.90
CA GLU A 125 -13.19 11.43 -9.04
C GLU A 125 -12.79 10.01 -9.44
N HIS A 126 -12.47 9.20 -8.44
CA HIS A 126 -11.99 7.82 -8.61
C HIS A 126 -12.80 6.90 -7.71
N ALA A 127 -13.83 6.29 -8.27
CA ALA A 127 -14.60 5.26 -7.59
C ALA A 127 -13.79 3.95 -7.53
N LEU A 128 -13.67 3.38 -6.33
CA LEU A 128 -13.12 2.05 -6.11
C LEU A 128 -14.27 1.05 -6.29
N SER A 129 -14.53 0.68 -7.54
CA SER A 129 -15.64 -0.19 -7.91
C SER A 129 -15.50 -1.61 -7.34
N VAL A 130 -16.60 -2.36 -7.33
CA VAL A 130 -16.58 -3.80 -6.97
C VAL A 130 -15.60 -4.58 -7.85
N ASP A 131 -15.54 -4.28 -9.15
CA ASP A 131 -14.59 -4.90 -10.07
C ASP A 131 -13.14 -4.58 -9.72
N PHE A 132 -12.87 -3.36 -9.23
CA PHE A 132 -11.55 -2.98 -8.74
C PHE A 132 -11.19 -3.79 -7.49
N LEU A 133 -12.08 -3.85 -6.50
CA LEU A 133 -11.86 -4.58 -5.24
C LEU A 133 -11.71 -6.10 -5.47
N ASN A 134 -12.40 -6.65 -6.48
CA ASN A 134 -12.27 -8.06 -6.87
C ASN A 134 -11.15 -8.30 -7.90
N SER A 135 -10.43 -7.26 -8.32
CA SER A 135 -9.38 -7.41 -9.31
C SER A 135 -8.16 -8.12 -8.73
N LYS A 136 -7.48 -8.92 -9.58
CA LYS A 136 -6.20 -9.53 -9.23
C LYS A 136 -5.10 -8.50 -8.93
N GLU A 137 -5.23 -7.29 -9.45
CA GLU A 137 -4.26 -6.22 -9.21
C GLU A 137 -4.42 -5.66 -7.81
N TYR A 138 -5.64 -5.29 -7.41
CA TYR A 138 -5.91 -4.86 -6.03
C TYR A 138 -5.59 -5.97 -5.03
N GLY A 139 -6.00 -7.21 -5.31
CA GLY A 139 -5.72 -8.35 -4.44
C GLY A 139 -4.24 -8.49 -4.10
N LYS A 140 -3.33 -8.32 -5.07
CA LYS A 140 -1.88 -8.36 -4.84
C LYS A 140 -1.34 -7.20 -4.00
N LEU A 141 -1.92 -6.00 -4.13
CA LEU A 141 -1.55 -4.86 -3.28
C LEU A 141 -2.01 -5.09 -1.85
N ALA A 142 -3.22 -5.61 -1.67
CA ALA A 142 -3.76 -5.95 -0.36
C ALA A 142 -3.03 -7.14 0.30
N ASP A 143 -2.61 -8.15 -0.47
CA ASP A 143 -1.77 -9.24 0.05
C ASP A 143 -0.44 -8.66 0.57
N LEU A 144 0.14 -7.68 -0.15
CA LEU A 144 1.37 -7.02 0.28
C LEU A 144 1.13 -6.13 1.50
N SER A 145 0.00 -5.43 1.59
CA SER A 145 -0.32 -4.63 2.78
C SER A 145 -0.42 -5.48 4.02
N GLU A 146 -1.01 -6.68 3.93
CA GLU A 146 -1.11 -7.62 5.04
C GLU A 146 0.26 -8.18 5.48
N VAL A 147 1.20 -8.34 4.55
CA VAL A 147 2.58 -8.75 4.87
C VAL A 147 3.37 -7.64 5.57
N LEU A 148 3.09 -6.37 5.24
CA LEU A 148 3.79 -5.21 5.80
C LEU A 148 3.14 -4.70 7.09
N ASP A 149 1.85 -4.97 7.30
CA ASP A 149 1.10 -4.53 8.47
C ASP A 149 1.71 -5.12 9.75
N GLY A 150 2.06 -4.25 10.68
CA GLY A 150 2.74 -4.63 11.92
C GLY A 150 4.14 -5.23 11.75
N LEU A 151 4.73 -5.23 10.54
CA LEU A 151 6.05 -5.83 10.32
C LEU A 151 7.17 -5.08 11.03
N LEU A 152 7.07 -3.75 11.13
CA LEU A 152 8.05 -2.92 11.82
C LEU A 152 7.44 -2.40 13.11
N GLU A 153 8.02 -2.79 14.23
CA GLU A 153 7.61 -2.35 15.56
C GLU A 153 8.65 -1.37 16.14
N GLU A 154 8.37 -0.84 17.32
CA GLU A 154 9.29 0.06 18.00
C GLU A 154 10.66 -0.61 18.24
N GLY A 155 11.73 0.10 17.86
CA GLY A 155 13.10 -0.42 17.95
C GLY A 155 13.52 -1.29 16.76
N ALA A 156 12.74 -1.34 15.69
CA ALA A 156 13.17 -1.95 14.43
C ALA A 156 14.47 -1.30 13.89
N TYR A 157 15.32 -2.13 13.29
CA TYR A 157 16.56 -1.67 12.67
C TYR A 157 16.98 -2.55 11.50
N ILE A 158 17.70 -1.95 10.56
CA ILE A 158 18.38 -2.67 9.47
C ILE A 158 19.88 -2.73 9.77
N LYS A 159 20.48 -3.90 9.59
CA LYS A 159 21.93 -4.09 9.67
C LYS A 159 22.44 -4.56 8.32
N ARG A 160 23.54 -3.97 7.83
CA ARG A 160 24.27 -4.48 6.65
C ARG A 160 25.77 -4.48 6.93
N GLY A 161 26.36 -5.67 6.97
CA GLY A 161 27.73 -5.87 7.44
C GLY A 161 27.89 -5.35 8.88
N GLU A 162 28.75 -4.37 9.08
CA GLU A 162 29.03 -3.78 10.41
C GLU A 162 28.15 -2.58 10.76
N ARG A 163 27.38 -2.03 9.81
CA ARG A 163 26.58 -0.82 10.02
C ARG A 163 25.14 -1.16 10.35
N THR A 164 24.59 -0.45 11.33
CA THR A 164 23.19 -0.56 11.76
C THR A 164 22.52 0.81 11.69
N LEU A 165 21.25 0.85 11.26
CA LEU A 165 20.42 2.04 11.26
C LEU A 165 19.02 1.71 11.78
N PRO A 166 18.44 2.55 12.66
CA PRO A 166 17.03 2.43 13.03
C PRO A 166 16.14 2.73 11.81
N VAL A 167 14.97 2.09 11.74
CA VAL A 167 13.99 2.26 10.66
C VAL A 167 12.60 2.53 11.20
#